data_AF-A0A3D4R332-F1
#
_entry.id   AF-A0A3D4R332-F1
#
_cell.length_a   1.000
_cell.length_b   1.000
_cell.length_c   1.000
_cell.angle_alpha   90.00
_cell.angle_beta   90.00
_cell.angle_gamma   90.00
#
_symmetry.space_group_name_H-M   'P 1'
#
loop_
_entity.id
_entity.type
_entity.pdbx_description
1 polymer ?
#
loop_
_entity_poly.entity_id
_entity_poly.type
_entity_poly.pdbx_seq_one_letter_code
_entity_poly.pdbx_strand_id
1 'polypeptide(L)'
;WPDVIMIKEVGDPLTVAQYLGLDRKELSARTILSQGRQNTNYSIDIYACHPFFIQGMSTMTNGENTAFVPIREFLMSRNFPGYVGYKSDSEVFTHILHYMQNKLGLGMEMYKHIITPLKDEELGRHPDGKLLRNLKQSCRPLIIDGPNCVIGCLPDKSMFMVQDSKKLRPGVVGGRPGIFAFSSEMCGLDAAIPERDINLDDQPMRYETVIVRRERQEMEKWNQWDTLPHLR
;
A
#
# COMPACT_ATOMS: atom_id res chain seq x y z
N TRP A 1 9.97 12.88 -11.00
CA TRP A 1 10.35 11.49 -10.67
C TRP A 1 11.08 10.89 -11.84
N PRO A 2 12.32 11.35 -12.09
CA PRO A 2 13.09 10.97 -13.29
C PRO A 2 13.58 9.51 -13.24
N ASP A 3 13.56 8.90 -12.05
CA ASP A 3 14.02 7.55 -11.74
C ASP A 3 12.87 6.55 -11.61
N VAL A 4 11.67 6.90 -12.08
CA VAL A 4 10.46 6.06 -11.98
C VAL A 4 9.88 5.85 -13.36
N ILE A 5 9.58 4.59 -13.68
CA ILE A 5 8.89 4.18 -14.90
C ILE A 5 7.63 3.43 -14.50
N MET A 6 6.50 3.83 -15.09
CA MET A 6 5.22 3.15 -14.93
C MET A 6 4.92 2.37 -16.21
N ILE A 7 4.81 1.05 -16.09
CA ILE A 7 4.45 0.16 -17.20
C ILE A 7 3.13 -0.51 -16.82
N LYS A 8 2.10 -0.30 -17.64
CA LYS A 8 0.77 -0.88 -17.47
C LYS A 8 0.32 -1.40 -18.81
N GLU A 9 -0.28 -2.58 -18.83
CA GLU A 9 -0.83 -3.16 -20.05
C GLU A 9 -2.00 -4.08 -19.70
N VAL A 10 -2.86 -4.36 -20.68
CA VAL A 10 -3.94 -5.33 -20.57
C VAL A 10 -3.52 -6.65 -21.22
N GLY A 11 -3.51 -7.73 -20.45
CA GLY A 11 -3.24 -9.05 -20.99
C GLY A 11 -2.71 -10.02 -19.94
N ASP A 12 -2.39 -11.22 -20.41
CA ASP A 12 -1.65 -12.21 -19.62
C ASP A 12 -0.26 -11.63 -19.22
N PRO A 13 0.13 -11.68 -17.92
CA PRO A 13 1.37 -11.08 -17.46
C PRO A 13 2.63 -11.56 -18.17
N LEU A 14 2.72 -12.86 -18.50
CA LEU A 14 3.91 -13.42 -19.18
C LEU A 14 3.99 -12.95 -20.63
N THR A 15 2.85 -12.94 -21.31
CA THR A 15 2.73 -12.44 -22.68
C THR A 15 3.12 -10.96 -22.77
N VAL A 16 2.62 -10.13 -21.84
CA VAL A 16 2.96 -8.71 -21.75
C VAL A 16 4.46 -8.52 -21.47
N ALA A 17 5.01 -9.26 -20.50
CA ALA A 17 6.43 -9.16 -20.15
C ALA A 17 7.35 -9.53 -21.32
N GLN A 18 7.00 -10.59 -22.07
CA GLN A 18 7.74 -11.01 -23.25
C GLN A 18 7.62 -9.98 -24.39
N TYR A 19 6.41 -9.49 -24.67
CA TYR A 19 6.17 -8.49 -25.72
C TYR A 19 6.94 -7.20 -25.49
N LEU A 20 7.01 -6.74 -24.23
CA LEU A 20 7.73 -5.52 -23.84
C LEU A 20 9.23 -5.75 -23.59
N GLY A 21 9.69 -7.00 -23.60
CA GLY A 21 11.06 -7.40 -23.29
C GLY A 21 11.49 -6.92 -21.90
N LEU A 22 10.70 -7.22 -20.86
CA LEU A 22 10.99 -6.79 -19.48
C LEU A 22 12.15 -7.58 -18.83
N ASP A 23 12.61 -8.65 -19.47
CA ASP A 23 13.75 -9.49 -19.06
C ASP A 23 15.10 -9.03 -19.63
N ARG A 24 15.11 -7.90 -20.35
CA ARG A 24 16.33 -7.28 -20.89
C ARG A 24 17.31 -6.90 -19.78
N LYS A 25 18.60 -7.23 -19.95
CA LYS A 25 19.66 -7.01 -18.95
C LYS A 25 19.92 -5.53 -18.66
N GLU A 26 19.58 -4.66 -19.61
CA GLU A 26 19.70 -3.21 -19.48
C GLU A 26 18.62 -2.63 -18.56
N LEU A 27 17.51 -3.34 -18.36
CA LEU A 27 16.43 -2.93 -17.47
C LEU A 27 16.68 -3.47 -16.06
N SER A 28 17.17 -2.59 -15.19
CA SER A 28 17.36 -2.91 -13.78
C SER A 28 16.71 -1.87 -12.89
N ALA A 29 16.14 -2.33 -11.77
CA ALA A 29 15.51 -1.48 -10.78
C ALA A 29 15.85 -1.97 -9.37
N ARG A 30 15.99 -1.04 -8.43
CA ARG A 30 16.22 -1.36 -7.00
C ARG A 30 14.94 -1.65 -6.23
N THR A 31 13.81 -1.26 -6.82
CA THR A 31 12.47 -1.40 -6.25
C THR A 31 11.54 -1.70 -7.41
N ILE A 32 10.78 -2.79 -7.29
CA ILE A 32 9.85 -3.25 -8.32
C ILE A 32 8.50 -3.47 -7.65
N LEU A 33 7.46 -2.90 -8.27
CA LEU A 33 6.06 -3.13 -7.90
C LEU A 33 5.40 -3.79 -9.10
N SER A 34 4.90 -5.01 -8.91
CA SER A 34 4.19 -5.76 -9.93
C SER A 34 2.89 -6.32 -9.36
N GLN A 35 1.81 -6.18 -10.12
CA GLN A 35 0.51 -6.73 -9.76
C GLN A 35 -0.22 -7.20 -11.02
N GLY A 36 -0.71 -8.44 -10.95
CA GLY A 36 -1.71 -8.95 -11.87
C GLY A 36 -3.10 -8.66 -11.31
N ARG A 37 -3.98 -8.07 -12.13
CA ARG A 37 -5.35 -7.78 -11.74
C ARG A 37 -6.30 -8.76 -12.42
N GLN A 38 -7.09 -9.47 -11.61
CA GLN A 38 -8.26 -10.19 -12.10
C GLN A 38 -9.46 -9.23 -12.13
N ASN A 39 -9.96 -8.90 -13.32
CA ASN A 39 -11.13 -8.04 -13.45
C ASN A 39 -12.42 -8.87 -13.36
N THR A 40 -13.40 -8.41 -12.61
CA THR A 40 -14.74 -9.03 -12.53
C THR A 40 -15.73 -8.41 -13.52
N ASN A 41 -15.36 -7.32 -14.18
CA ASN A 41 -16.18 -6.61 -15.16
C ASN A 41 -15.74 -6.91 -16.61
N TYR A 42 -16.69 -6.91 -17.54
CA TYR A 42 -16.47 -7.21 -18.96
C TYR A 42 -15.63 -6.15 -19.70
N SER A 43 -15.63 -4.89 -19.26
CA SER A 43 -14.79 -3.83 -19.81
C SER A 43 -13.49 -3.69 -19.02
N ILE A 44 -12.36 -3.84 -19.70
CA ILE A 44 -11.03 -3.63 -19.14
C ILE A 44 -10.53 -2.24 -19.55
N ASP A 45 -10.15 -1.43 -18.57
CA ASP A 45 -9.57 -0.11 -18.76
C ASP A 45 -8.11 -0.14 -18.29
N ILE A 46 -7.17 0.21 -19.17
CA ILE A 46 -5.73 0.22 -18.87
C ILE A 46 -5.39 1.16 -17.70
N TYR A 47 -6.16 2.23 -17.51
CA TYR A 47 -5.98 3.16 -16.40
C TYR A 47 -6.42 2.56 -15.06
N ALA A 48 -7.16 1.45 -15.07
CA ALA A 48 -7.52 0.70 -13.88
C ALA A 48 -6.47 -0.38 -13.52
N CYS A 49 -5.41 -0.54 -14.32
CA CYS A 49 -4.28 -1.41 -13.99
C CYS A 49 -3.39 -0.77 -12.91
N HIS A 50 -2.86 -1.57 -12.00
CA HIS A 50 -1.86 -1.15 -11.02
C HIS A 50 -0.45 -1.11 -11.64
N PRO A 51 0.56 -0.52 -10.96
CA PRO A 51 0.46 0.26 -9.72
C PRO A 51 -0.19 1.64 -9.95
N PHE A 52 -0.83 2.19 -8.94
CA PHE A 52 -1.21 3.61 -8.95
C PHE A 52 -0.03 4.46 -8.46
N PHE A 53 0.12 5.67 -8.99
CA PHE A 53 1.27 6.52 -8.73
C PHE A 53 0.88 7.98 -8.63
N ILE A 54 1.38 8.68 -7.61
CA ILE A 54 1.25 10.13 -7.49
C ILE A 54 2.42 10.70 -6.70
N GLN A 55 3.12 11.68 -7.29
CA GLN A 55 4.25 12.40 -6.65
C GLN A 55 5.23 11.51 -5.85
N GLY A 56 5.64 10.37 -6.41
CA GLY A 56 6.65 9.49 -5.81
C GLY A 56 6.11 8.39 -4.91
N MET A 57 4.83 8.46 -4.59
CA MET A 57 4.11 7.41 -3.88
C MET A 57 3.47 6.47 -4.87
N SER A 58 3.51 5.19 -4.57
CA SER A 58 2.83 4.18 -5.36
C SER A 58 2.19 3.11 -4.49
N THR A 59 1.02 2.64 -4.87
CA THR A 59 0.38 1.49 -4.20
C THR A 59 -0.19 0.49 -5.19
N MET A 60 -0.18 -0.76 -4.77
CA MET A 60 -0.86 -1.90 -5.37
C MET A 60 -1.78 -2.52 -4.34
N THR A 61 -2.95 -2.97 -4.77
CA THR A 61 -3.94 -3.54 -3.85
C THR A 61 -4.46 -4.86 -4.40
N ASN A 62 -4.45 -5.88 -3.56
CA ASN A 62 -5.23 -7.11 -3.74
C ASN A 62 -6.46 -6.99 -2.86
N GLY A 63 -7.65 -6.88 -3.45
CA GLY A 63 -8.86 -6.63 -2.69
C GLY A 63 -9.93 -5.87 -3.44
N GLU A 64 -10.93 -5.45 -2.68
CA GLU A 64 -12.04 -4.60 -3.13
C GLU A 64 -12.42 -3.65 -2.00
N ASN A 65 -12.45 -2.35 -2.30
CA ASN A 65 -12.81 -1.30 -1.37
C ASN A 65 -14.26 -0.84 -1.60
N THR A 66 -15.17 -1.29 -0.76
CA THR A 66 -16.61 -0.99 -0.86
C THR A 66 -16.93 0.46 -0.46
N ALA A 67 -16.02 1.15 0.25
CA ALA A 67 -16.16 2.55 0.65
C ALA A 67 -15.61 3.54 -0.40
N PHE A 68 -15.42 3.12 -1.65
CA PHE A 68 -14.79 3.93 -2.70
C PHE A 68 -15.42 5.32 -2.93
N VAL A 69 -16.74 5.39 -3.07
CA VAL A 69 -17.46 6.63 -3.45
C VAL A 69 -17.19 7.78 -2.46
N PRO A 70 -17.44 7.63 -1.14
CA PRO A 70 -17.18 8.72 -0.19
C PRO A 70 -15.70 9.13 -0.13
N ILE A 71 -14.78 8.18 -0.25
CA ILE A 71 -13.34 8.46 -0.26
C ILE A 71 -12.97 9.31 -1.48
N ARG A 72 -13.43 8.90 -2.66
CA ARG A 72 -13.20 9.59 -3.93
C ARG A 72 -13.72 11.02 -3.86
N GLU A 73 -14.97 11.21 -3.43
CA GLU A 73 -15.60 12.54 -3.34
C GLU A 73 -14.85 13.45 -2.35
N PHE A 74 -14.46 12.92 -1.19
CA PHE A 74 -13.65 13.65 -0.25
C PHE A 74 -12.32 14.11 -0.87
N LEU A 75 -11.59 13.20 -1.51
CA LEU A 75 -10.30 13.51 -2.14
C LEU A 75 -10.47 14.53 -3.28
N MET A 76 -11.43 14.33 -4.18
CA MET A 76 -11.72 15.27 -5.27
C MET A 76 -12.05 16.67 -4.75
N SER A 77 -12.76 16.79 -3.63
CA SER A 77 -13.08 18.08 -3.01
C SER A 77 -11.86 18.83 -2.43
N ARG A 78 -10.69 18.18 -2.30
CA ARG A 78 -9.45 18.84 -1.82
C ARG A 78 -8.80 19.76 -2.85
N ASN A 79 -9.37 19.85 -4.06
CA ASN A 79 -8.90 20.71 -5.16
C ASN A 79 -7.41 20.50 -5.51
N PHE A 80 -6.94 19.25 -5.38
CA PHE A 80 -5.62 18.86 -5.84
C PHE A 80 -5.73 18.31 -7.26
N PRO A 81 -5.01 18.86 -8.26
CA PRO A 81 -5.16 18.48 -9.67
C PRO A 81 -4.98 16.98 -9.97
N GLY A 82 -4.19 16.26 -9.15
CA GLY A 82 -3.95 14.83 -9.33
C GLY A 82 -5.03 13.91 -8.76
N TYR A 83 -6.02 14.42 -8.01
CA TYR A 83 -7.12 13.61 -7.48
C TYR A 83 -8.29 13.53 -8.46
N VAL A 84 -8.07 12.91 -9.61
CA VAL A 84 -9.03 12.82 -10.71
C VAL A 84 -8.92 11.47 -11.42
N GLY A 85 -9.84 11.19 -12.35
CA GLY A 85 -9.66 10.10 -13.32
C GLY A 85 -9.86 8.67 -12.79
N TYR A 86 -10.35 8.49 -11.56
CA TYR A 86 -10.51 7.19 -10.93
C TYR A 86 -11.19 6.13 -11.81
N LYS A 87 -10.43 5.09 -12.17
CA LYS A 87 -10.93 3.90 -12.89
C LYS A 87 -10.92 2.63 -12.04
N SER A 88 -10.34 2.70 -10.85
CA SER A 88 -10.32 1.63 -9.86
C SER A 88 -10.57 2.20 -8.47
N ASP A 89 -11.28 1.42 -7.66
CA ASP A 89 -11.42 1.60 -6.23
C ASP A 89 -10.07 1.63 -5.48
N SER A 90 -9.05 0.97 -6.04
CA SER A 90 -7.72 0.85 -5.44
C SER A 90 -6.87 2.12 -5.58
N GLU A 91 -7.21 3.02 -6.49
CA GLU A 91 -6.44 4.26 -6.70
C GLU A 91 -6.54 5.20 -5.49
N VAL A 92 -7.62 5.09 -4.72
CA VAL A 92 -7.80 5.89 -3.50
C VAL A 92 -6.73 5.62 -2.45
N PHE A 93 -6.13 4.42 -2.42
CA PHE A 93 -5.08 4.10 -1.44
C PHE A 93 -3.84 4.98 -1.64
N THR A 94 -3.39 5.15 -2.89
CA THR A 94 -2.28 6.06 -3.21
C THR A 94 -2.64 7.50 -2.90
N HIS A 95 -3.88 7.91 -3.17
CA HIS A 95 -4.32 9.29 -2.95
C HIS A 95 -4.53 9.64 -1.48
N ILE A 96 -5.01 8.69 -0.65
CA ILE A 96 -5.06 8.81 0.81
C ILE A 96 -3.64 8.96 1.35
N LEU A 97 -2.70 8.13 0.89
CA LEU A 97 -1.30 8.19 1.32
C LEU A 97 -0.69 9.56 1.00
N HIS A 98 -0.90 10.04 -0.22
CA HIS A 98 -0.50 11.38 -0.63
C HIS A 98 -1.17 12.49 0.17
N TYR A 99 -2.46 12.36 0.46
CA TYR A 99 -3.19 13.36 1.26
C TYR A 99 -2.63 13.43 2.68
N MET A 100 -2.42 12.28 3.31
CA MET A 100 -1.83 12.16 4.64
C MET A 100 -0.48 12.86 4.70
N GLN A 101 0.44 12.54 3.79
CA GLN A 101 1.80 13.06 3.88
C GLN A 101 1.90 14.52 3.40
N ASN A 102 1.25 14.88 2.29
CA ASN A 102 1.46 16.20 1.66
C ASN A 102 0.46 17.27 2.13
N LYS A 103 -0.68 16.89 2.72
CA LYS A 103 -1.69 17.83 3.23
C LYS A 103 -1.81 17.82 4.74
N LEU A 104 -1.74 16.64 5.37
CA LEU A 104 -1.80 16.55 6.84
C LEU A 104 -0.42 16.61 7.49
N GLY A 105 0.67 16.39 6.74
CA GLY A 105 2.03 16.39 7.28
C GLY A 105 2.30 15.19 8.20
N LEU A 106 1.52 14.11 8.07
CA LEU A 106 1.63 12.93 8.93
C LEU A 106 2.54 11.88 8.31
N GLY A 107 3.30 11.18 9.16
CA GLY A 107 4.16 10.07 8.76
C GLY A 107 3.40 8.77 8.51
N MET A 108 4.12 7.76 8.05
CA MET A 108 3.57 6.46 7.66
C MET A 108 2.90 5.73 8.85
N GLU A 109 3.29 6.04 10.08
CA GLU A 109 2.74 5.49 11.32
C GLU A 109 1.25 5.82 11.45
N MET A 110 0.81 6.92 10.85
CA MET A 110 -0.58 7.37 10.87
C MET A 110 -1.44 6.74 9.78
N TYR A 111 -0.85 6.12 8.75
CA TYR A 111 -1.59 5.66 7.57
C TYR A 111 -2.67 4.66 7.96
N LYS A 112 -2.31 3.67 8.79
CA LYS A 112 -3.25 2.66 9.26
C LYS A 112 -4.33 3.22 10.16
N HIS A 113 -4.02 4.25 10.96
CA HIS A 113 -5.01 4.98 11.76
C HIS A 113 -6.01 5.78 10.91
N ILE A 114 -5.67 6.13 9.67
CA ILE A 114 -6.59 6.81 8.74
C ILE A 114 -7.46 5.80 8.00
N ILE A 115 -6.85 4.78 7.38
CA ILE A 115 -7.60 3.85 6.53
C ILE A 115 -8.42 2.85 7.35
N THR A 116 -7.90 2.36 8.48
CA THR A 116 -8.55 1.39 9.36
C THR A 116 -8.39 1.83 10.83
N PRO A 117 -9.09 2.90 11.26
CA PRO A 117 -8.96 3.42 12.62
C PRO A 117 -9.41 2.39 13.65
N LEU A 118 -8.81 2.46 14.84
CA LEU A 118 -9.25 1.71 16.00
C LEU A 118 -10.74 2.01 16.36
N LYS A 119 -11.41 1.02 16.94
CA LYS A 119 -12.78 1.15 17.47
C LYS A 119 -12.78 2.10 18.67
N ASP A 120 -13.95 2.65 19.00
CA ASP A 120 -14.04 3.66 20.06
C ASP A 120 -13.65 3.13 21.44
N GLU A 121 -13.93 1.85 21.71
CA GLU A 121 -13.50 1.13 22.92
C GLU A 121 -11.97 0.93 22.98
N GLU A 122 -11.34 0.75 21.82
CA GLU A 122 -9.89 0.62 21.70
C GLU A 122 -9.21 1.98 21.89
N LEU A 123 -9.75 3.02 21.25
CA LEU A 123 -9.35 4.41 21.46
C LEU A 123 -9.58 4.89 22.90
N GLY A 124 -10.51 4.27 23.64
CA GLY A 124 -10.70 4.55 25.07
C GLY A 124 -9.54 4.06 25.95
N ARG A 125 -8.79 3.07 25.48
CA ARG A 125 -7.66 2.43 26.19
C ARG A 125 -6.30 2.83 25.65
N HIS A 126 -6.24 3.34 24.43
CA HIS A 126 -5.00 3.75 23.77
C HIS A 126 -4.39 4.99 24.46
N PRO A 127 -3.05 5.03 24.71
CA PRO A 127 -2.38 6.20 25.30
C PRO A 127 -2.67 7.51 24.54
N ASP A 128 -2.57 7.47 23.21
CA ASP A 128 -2.88 8.60 22.32
C ASP A 128 -4.36 8.68 21.87
N GLY A 129 -5.28 8.06 22.62
CA GLY A 129 -6.68 7.88 22.21
C GLY A 129 -7.43 9.16 21.89
N LYS A 130 -7.12 10.28 22.56
CA LYS A 130 -7.73 11.59 22.29
C LYS A 130 -7.34 12.11 20.90
N LEU A 131 -6.05 12.06 20.56
CA LEU A 131 -5.54 12.48 19.25
C LEU A 131 -6.11 11.60 18.15
N LEU A 132 -6.05 10.28 18.33
CA LEU A 132 -6.53 9.31 17.35
C LEU A 132 -8.04 9.41 17.12
N ARG A 133 -8.83 9.75 18.15
CA ARG A 133 -10.28 10.01 18.00
C ARG A 133 -10.55 11.23 17.13
N ASN A 134 -9.80 12.32 17.33
CA ASN A 134 -9.93 13.52 16.49
C ASN A 134 -9.54 13.20 15.05
N LEU A 135 -8.44 12.47 14.83
CA LEU A 135 -8.02 12.05 13.49
C LEU A 135 -9.09 11.20 12.80
N LYS A 136 -9.65 10.20 13.51
CA LYS A 136 -10.74 9.36 13.01
C LYS A 136 -11.97 10.19 12.60
N GLN A 137 -12.32 11.21 13.38
CA GLN A 137 -13.46 12.09 13.06
C GLN A 137 -13.17 12.96 11.84
N SER A 138 -11.99 13.58 11.76
CA SER A 138 -11.58 14.44 10.64
C SER A 138 -11.39 13.67 9.33
N CYS A 139 -10.92 12.43 9.41
CA CYS A 139 -10.63 11.57 8.26
C CYS A 139 -11.70 10.50 8.04
N ARG A 140 -12.88 10.61 8.66
CA ARG A 140 -13.96 9.62 8.54
C ARG A 140 -14.29 9.23 7.08
N PRO A 141 -14.32 10.16 6.11
CA PRO A 141 -14.57 9.80 4.71
C PRO A 141 -13.46 8.97 4.06
N LEU A 142 -12.26 8.89 4.65
CA LEU A 142 -11.10 8.15 4.14
C LEU A 142 -11.01 6.70 4.66
N ILE A 143 -11.91 6.33 5.59
CA ILE A 143 -11.95 4.99 6.16
C ILE A 143 -12.37 4.01 5.07
N ILE A 144 -11.54 2.99 4.85
CA ILE A 144 -11.82 1.94 3.87
C ILE A 144 -12.74 0.88 4.45
N ASP A 145 -13.42 0.14 3.58
CA ASP A 145 -14.16 -1.06 3.95
C ASP A 145 -14.01 -2.13 2.86
N GLY A 146 -14.18 -3.39 3.23
CA GLY A 146 -13.94 -4.53 2.35
C GLY A 146 -12.52 -5.11 2.42
N PRO A 147 -12.31 -6.27 1.79
CA PRO A 147 -11.07 -7.03 1.86
C PRO A 147 -9.93 -6.29 1.16
N ASN A 148 -8.78 -6.09 1.80
CA ASN A 148 -7.60 -5.54 1.13
C ASN A 148 -6.26 -5.93 1.75
N CYS A 149 -5.29 -6.13 0.87
CA CYS A 149 -3.87 -6.15 1.16
C CYS A 149 -3.20 -5.12 0.23
N VAL A 150 -2.59 -4.10 0.82
CA VAL A 150 -1.98 -2.97 0.12
C VAL A 150 -0.47 -3.08 0.28
N ILE A 151 0.24 -3.08 -0.84
CA ILE A 151 1.69 -2.97 -0.90
C ILE A 151 2.02 -1.63 -1.54
N GLY A 152 2.92 -0.86 -0.95
CA GLY A 152 3.26 0.44 -1.48
C GLY A 152 4.72 0.83 -1.32
N CYS A 153 5.07 1.91 -2.00
CA CYS A 153 6.39 2.52 -2.03
C CYS A 153 6.26 4.00 -1.73
N LEU A 154 7.09 4.48 -0.82
CA LEU A 154 7.20 5.88 -0.41
C LEU A 154 8.23 6.65 -1.27
N PRO A 155 8.21 7.99 -1.23
CA PRO A 155 9.17 8.86 -1.93
C PRO A 155 10.66 8.51 -1.69
N ASP A 156 10.98 8.09 -0.47
CA ASP A 156 12.32 7.68 -0.03
C ASP A 156 12.71 6.26 -0.46
N LYS A 157 11.84 5.57 -1.20
CA LYS A 157 11.96 4.17 -1.64
C LYS A 157 11.78 3.14 -0.53
N SER A 158 11.26 3.53 0.63
CA SER A 158 10.78 2.59 1.64
C SER A 158 9.55 1.86 1.11
N MET A 159 9.51 0.54 1.32
CA MET A 159 8.39 -0.32 0.95
C MET A 159 7.53 -0.59 2.18
N PHE A 160 6.22 -0.70 2.01
CA PHE A 160 5.33 -1.04 3.10
C PHE A 160 4.24 -2.03 2.69
N MET A 161 3.67 -2.70 3.68
CA MET A 161 2.46 -3.51 3.55
C MET A 161 1.50 -3.23 4.71
N VAL A 162 0.23 -3.04 4.36
CA VAL A 162 -0.89 -2.96 5.31
C VAL A 162 -2.06 -3.79 4.81
N GLN A 163 -2.89 -4.26 5.74
CA GLN A 163 -4.08 -5.05 5.44
C GLN A 163 -5.30 -4.46 6.15
N ASP A 164 -6.48 -4.85 5.67
CA ASP A 164 -7.77 -4.50 6.25
C ASP A 164 -7.92 -5.01 7.70
N SER A 165 -8.87 -4.41 8.44
CA SER A 165 -9.08 -4.70 9.87
C SER A 165 -9.50 -6.15 10.18
N LYS A 166 -9.99 -6.90 9.19
CA LYS A 166 -10.40 -8.30 9.29
C LYS A 166 -9.37 -9.26 8.68
N LYS A 167 -8.29 -8.75 8.06
CA LYS A 167 -7.23 -9.54 7.41
C LYS A 167 -7.79 -10.53 6.39
N LEU A 168 -8.60 -10.04 5.44
CA LEU A 168 -9.34 -10.90 4.49
C LEU A 168 -8.54 -11.31 3.24
N ARG A 169 -7.37 -10.71 3.04
CA ARG A 169 -6.46 -11.02 1.93
C ARG A 169 -5.10 -11.40 2.48
N PRO A 170 -4.42 -12.40 1.88
CA PRO A 170 -3.11 -12.78 2.34
C PRO A 170 -2.07 -11.73 1.96
N GLY A 171 -1.00 -11.67 2.75
CA GLY A 171 0.12 -10.77 2.56
C GLY A 171 1.27 -11.25 3.41
N VAL A 172 2.44 -11.37 2.79
CA VAL A 172 3.66 -11.84 3.44
C VAL A 172 4.85 -11.02 2.98
N VAL A 173 5.78 -10.82 3.91
CA VAL A 173 7.06 -10.16 3.67
C VAL A 173 8.17 -11.08 4.15
N GLY A 174 9.28 -11.12 3.42
CA GLY A 174 10.44 -11.91 3.79
C GLY A 174 11.65 -11.54 2.97
N GLY A 175 12.81 -12.01 3.40
CA GLY A 175 14.08 -11.69 2.76
C GLY A 175 15.26 -11.74 3.71
N ARG A 176 16.28 -10.96 3.39
CA ARG A 176 17.54 -10.87 4.13
C ARG A 176 18.17 -9.49 3.89
N PRO A 177 19.13 -9.04 4.72
CA PRO A 177 19.82 -7.77 4.49
C PRO A 177 20.31 -7.66 3.03
N GLY A 178 19.92 -6.56 2.38
CA GLY A 178 20.15 -6.27 0.96
C GLY A 178 18.95 -6.53 0.04
N ILE A 179 18.06 -7.48 0.36
CA ILE A 179 16.91 -7.83 -0.48
C ILE A 179 15.70 -8.32 0.32
N PHE A 180 14.55 -7.70 0.10
CA PHE A 180 13.28 -8.08 0.69
C PHE A 180 12.19 -8.09 -0.39
N ALA A 181 11.23 -8.99 -0.23
CA ALA A 181 10.08 -9.10 -1.11
C ALA A 181 8.78 -9.07 -0.29
N PHE A 182 7.76 -8.48 -0.89
CA PHE A 182 6.39 -8.46 -0.39
C PHE A 182 5.52 -9.18 -1.41
N SER A 183 4.71 -10.12 -0.95
CA SER A 183 3.91 -11.00 -1.82
C SER A 183 2.53 -11.24 -1.24
N SER A 184 1.58 -11.62 -2.10
CA SER A 184 0.29 -12.15 -1.65
C SER A 184 0.44 -13.59 -1.10
N GLU A 185 1.45 -14.33 -1.53
CA GLU A 185 1.63 -15.76 -1.22
C GLU A 185 3.11 -16.12 -1.01
N MET A 186 3.35 -17.20 -0.25
CA MET A 186 4.71 -17.67 0.07
C MET A 186 5.53 -18.07 -1.14
N CYS A 187 4.88 -18.70 -2.13
CA CYS A 187 5.52 -19.09 -3.38
C CYS A 187 6.13 -17.90 -4.12
N GLY A 188 5.58 -16.69 -3.96
CA GLY A 188 6.14 -15.46 -4.51
C GLY A 188 7.47 -15.08 -3.85
N LEU A 189 7.60 -15.32 -2.54
CA LEU A 189 8.89 -15.14 -1.85
C LEU A 189 9.87 -16.25 -2.22
N ASP A 190 9.42 -17.49 -2.36
CA ASP A 190 10.27 -18.62 -2.78
C ASP A 190 10.86 -18.40 -4.17
N ALA A 191 10.07 -17.83 -5.09
CA ALA A 191 10.54 -17.50 -6.43
C ALA A 191 11.47 -16.26 -6.44
N ALA A 192 11.17 -15.24 -5.63
CA ALA A 192 11.93 -13.99 -5.64
C ALA A 192 13.25 -14.06 -4.86
N ILE A 193 13.26 -14.77 -3.73
CA ILE A 193 14.40 -14.89 -2.82
C ILE A 193 14.45 -16.33 -2.27
N PRO A 194 14.87 -17.32 -3.09
CA PRO A 194 14.91 -18.73 -2.69
C PRO A 194 15.78 -19.01 -1.45
N GLU A 195 16.85 -18.22 -1.26
CA GLU A 195 17.83 -18.38 -0.19
C GLU A 195 17.52 -17.61 1.10
N ARG A 196 16.32 -17.03 1.22
CA ARG A 196 15.91 -16.32 2.45
C ARG A 196 15.76 -17.29 3.63
N ASP A 197 15.83 -16.75 4.85
CA ASP A 197 15.45 -17.49 6.03
C ASP A 197 13.93 -17.45 6.19
N ILE A 198 13.27 -18.57 5.90
CA ILE A 198 11.81 -18.72 6.00
C ILE A 198 11.27 -18.46 7.42
N ASN A 199 12.11 -18.60 8.46
CA ASN A 199 11.68 -18.35 9.84
C ASN A 199 11.56 -16.85 10.14
N LEU A 200 12.12 -16.00 9.27
CA LEU A 200 12.01 -14.55 9.36
C LEU A 200 10.86 -14.00 8.50
N ASP A 201 10.16 -14.83 7.73
CA ASP A 201 8.98 -14.41 6.98
C ASP A 201 7.88 -13.94 7.96
N ASP A 202 7.25 -12.81 7.67
CA ASP A 202 6.20 -12.23 8.51
C ASP A 202 4.91 -12.01 7.73
N GLN A 203 3.78 -12.37 8.34
CA GLN A 203 2.45 -12.15 7.80
C GLN A 203 1.71 -11.12 8.65
N PRO A 204 1.74 -9.81 8.27
CA PRO A 204 1.21 -8.74 9.11
C PRO A 204 -0.24 -9.01 9.53
N MET A 205 -0.53 -8.76 10.80
CA MET A 205 -1.88 -8.89 11.37
C MET A 205 -2.68 -7.59 11.26
N ARG A 206 -3.95 -7.65 11.70
CA ARG A 206 -4.93 -6.56 11.50
C ARG A 206 -4.50 -5.17 11.97
N TYR A 207 -3.66 -5.04 13.00
CA TYR A 207 -3.16 -3.75 13.53
C TYR A 207 -1.76 -3.40 13.04
N GLU A 208 -1.16 -4.28 12.25
CA GLU A 208 0.25 -4.18 11.90
C GLU A 208 0.42 -3.48 10.56
N THR A 209 1.51 -2.73 10.49
CA THR A 209 2.12 -2.21 9.27
C THR A 209 3.54 -2.75 9.24
N VAL A 210 3.94 -3.37 8.13
CA VAL A 210 5.35 -3.73 7.93
C VAL A 210 5.99 -2.77 6.95
N ILE A 211 7.20 -2.31 7.28
CA ILE A 211 8.01 -1.40 6.49
C ILE A 211 9.39 -2.01 6.30
N VAL A 212 9.93 -1.91 5.08
CA VAL A 212 11.35 -2.11 4.80
C VAL A 212 11.89 -0.79 4.29
N ARG A 213 12.79 -0.19 5.05
CA ARG A 213 13.40 1.09 4.67
C ARG A 213 14.31 0.95 3.45
N ARG A 214 14.66 2.09 2.86
CA ARG A 214 15.54 2.18 1.69
C ARG A 214 16.84 1.39 1.83
N GLU A 215 17.40 1.29 3.04
CA GLU A 215 18.66 0.63 3.36
C GLU A 215 18.55 -0.90 3.28
N ARG A 216 17.32 -1.46 3.31
CA ARG A 216 17.03 -2.90 3.22
C ARG A 216 17.86 -3.71 4.23
N GLN A 217 17.90 -3.27 5.49
CA GLN A 217 18.64 -3.99 6.54
C GLN A 217 17.72 -4.96 7.28
N GLU A 218 16.52 -4.52 7.62
CA GLU A 218 15.56 -5.30 8.40
C GLU A 218 14.13 -4.96 8.01
N MET A 219 13.20 -5.80 8.49
CA MET A 219 11.77 -5.53 8.45
C MET A 219 11.38 -4.87 9.76
N GLU A 220 10.73 -3.72 9.67
CA GLU A 220 10.15 -3.01 10.80
C GLU A 220 8.66 -3.29 10.86
N LYS A 221 8.18 -3.62 12.06
CA LYS A 221 6.77 -3.85 12.33
C LYS A 221 6.27 -2.77 13.28
N TRP A 222 5.24 -2.06 12.85
CA TRP A 222 4.56 -1.06 13.65
C TRP A 222 3.15 -1.52 13.96
N ASN A 223 2.67 -1.26 15.16
CA ASN A 223 1.35 -1.62 15.61
C ASN A 223 0.53 -0.37 15.96
N GLN A 224 -0.76 -0.36 15.61
CA GLN A 224 -1.68 0.72 16.00
C GLN A 224 -1.87 0.86 17.51
N TRP A 225 -1.37 -0.05 18.34
CA TRP A 225 -1.33 0.07 19.80
C TRP A 225 -0.05 0.68 20.35
N ASP A 226 0.96 0.86 19.50
CA ASP A 226 2.21 1.47 19.90
C ASP A 226 1.99 2.95 20.22
N THR A 227 2.75 3.47 21.19
CA THR A 227 2.70 4.90 21.50
C THR A 227 3.24 5.67 20.31
N LEU A 228 2.49 6.68 19.86
CA LEU A 228 2.92 7.45 18.71
C LEU A 228 4.18 8.25 19.09
N PRO A 229 5.22 8.27 18.23
CA PRO A 229 6.31 9.21 18.42
C PRO A 229 5.69 10.60 18.46
N HIS A 230 5.93 11.36 19.53
CA HIS A 230 5.33 12.68 19.71
C HIS A 230 5.49 13.48 18.42
N LEU A 231 4.37 13.77 17.75
CA LEU A 231 4.32 14.62 16.57
C LEU A 231 4.98 15.95 16.96
N ARG A 232 6.22 16.16 16.50
CA ARG A 232 6.96 17.40 16.74
C ARG A 232 6.42 18.51 15.87
#